data_AF-A0A925H282-F1
#
_entry.id   AF-A0A925H282-F1
#
_cell.length_a   1.000
_cell.length_b   1.000
_cell.length_c   1.000
_cell.angle_alpha   90.00
_cell.angle_beta   90.00
_cell.angle_gamma   90.00
#
_symmetry.space_group_name_H-M   'P 1'
#
loop_
_entity.id
_entity.type
_entity.pdbx_description
1 polymer ?
#
loop_
_entity_poly.entity_id
_entity_poly.type
_entity_poly.pdbx_seq_one_letter_code
_entity_poly.pdbx_strand_id
1 'polypeptide(L)'
;MLTCLLTTTLATFVLFAVAKTRKAEAQEHARQDDAAPRPLRPVHTYSIVARDAATGEMGVAVQSHWFSVGSNVAWAEAGVGAIATQSFIDPSYGKNGLDLMRGGAGAEEALKALIAKDEGRDVRQVAMIDAQGRVAAHTGAKCIEAAGDLTGMIYSVQANLMANARVWPAMARAFEAAKGDLAERMLAALDAAQAVGGDIRGRQSAAIVIVKGVSTGKPWADRTFDLRVDDSPEPLKELRRLVRLQRAYNHMNAGDLAIERKDNEGALREYSAAERLVPDNIEMIYWHAVALANMNRVDEALPLFRRVFAADPNWRTLTPRLVKSGILPDDKKLIDRIVNAGTPRGTGRRRGRE
;
A
#
# COMPACT_ATOMS: atom_id res chain seq x y z
N MET A 1 -39.89 -51.47 -38.32
CA MET A 1 -38.56 -51.68 -37.69
C MET A 1 -37.41 -50.93 -38.34
N LEU A 2 -37.62 -50.12 -39.42
CA LEU A 2 -36.51 -49.46 -40.12
C LEU A 2 -36.29 -47.98 -39.73
N THR A 3 -37.24 -47.33 -39.06
CA THR A 3 -37.14 -45.92 -38.64
C THR A 3 -36.46 -45.72 -37.28
N CYS A 4 -36.27 -46.77 -36.49
CA CYS A 4 -35.66 -46.68 -35.15
C CYS A 4 -34.13 -46.89 -35.15
N LEU A 5 -33.54 -47.44 -36.23
CA LEU A 5 -32.08 -47.63 -36.33
C LEU A 5 -31.35 -46.40 -36.89
N LEU A 6 -32.00 -45.56 -37.70
CA LEU A 6 -31.34 -44.39 -38.29
C LEU A 6 -31.14 -43.23 -37.29
N THR A 7 -32.06 -43.04 -36.34
CA THR A 7 -32.00 -41.95 -35.35
C THR A 7 -30.91 -42.16 -34.29
N THR A 8 -30.70 -43.40 -33.84
CA THR A 8 -29.68 -43.74 -32.84
C THR A 8 -28.25 -43.62 -33.40
N THR A 9 -28.07 -43.93 -34.68
CA THR A 9 -26.77 -43.86 -35.34
C THR A 9 -26.33 -42.41 -35.59
N LEU A 10 -27.27 -41.53 -35.98
CA LEU A 10 -26.99 -40.11 -36.20
C LEU A 10 -26.67 -39.36 -34.90
N ALA A 11 -27.40 -39.64 -33.81
CA ALA A 11 -27.17 -39.02 -32.50
C ALA A 11 -25.79 -39.37 -31.92
N THR A 12 -25.33 -40.61 -32.12
CA THR A 12 -24.01 -41.08 -31.66
C THR A 12 -22.88 -40.40 -32.44
N PHE A 13 -23.05 -40.21 -33.76
CA PHE A 13 -22.06 -39.49 -34.59
C PHE A 13 -21.95 -38.00 -34.21
N VAL A 14 -23.06 -37.33 -33.93
CA VAL A 14 -23.06 -35.93 -33.51
C VAL A 14 -22.40 -35.77 -32.14
N LEU A 15 -22.66 -36.66 -31.18
CA LEU A 15 -22.00 -36.62 -29.87
C LEU A 15 -20.48 -36.85 -29.98
N PHE A 16 -20.05 -37.79 -30.82
CA PHE A 16 -18.62 -38.05 -31.05
C PHE A 16 -17.92 -36.90 -31.77
N ALA A 17 -18.59 -36.26 -32.74
CA ALA A 17 -18.08 -35.08 -33.41
C ALA A 17 -17.90 -33.92 -32.42
N VAL A 18 -18.94 -33.59 -31.65
CA VAL A 18 -18.90 -32.52 -30.63
C VAL A 18 -17.85 -32.78 -29.54
N ALA A 19 -17.68 -34.04 -29.11
CA ALA A 19 -16.65 -34.41 -28.14
C ALA A 19 -15.21 -34.28 -28.72
N LYS A 20 -15.03 -34.56 -30.02
CA LYS A 20 -13.75 -34.32 -30.70
C LYS A 20 -13.46 -32.83 -30.86
N THR A 21 -14.45 -32.00 -31.20
CA THR A 21 -14.27 -30.55 -31.32
C THR A 21 -13.90 -29.92 -29.98
N ARG A 22 -14.60 -30.31 -28.89
CA ARG A 22 -14.28 -29.82 -27.53
C ARG A 22 -12.89 -30.23 -27.04
N LYS A 23 -12.43 -31.43 -27.39
CA LYS A 23 -11.04 -31.86 -27.08
C LYS A 23 -10.00 -31.07 -27.89
N ALA A 24 -10.28 -30.79 -29.17
CA ALA A 24 -9.40 -29.98 -30.00
C ALA A 24 -9.33 -28.53 -29.50
N GLU A 25 -10.47 -27.91 -29.16
CA GLU A 25 -10.53 -26.57 -28.58
C GLU A 25 -9.84 -26.48 -27.21
N ALA A 26 -9.98 -27.51 -26.36
CA ALA A 26 -9.28 -27.58 -25.08
C ALA A 26 -7.76 -27.78 -25.24
N GLN A 27 -7.32 -28.53 -26.26
CA GLN A 27 -5.90 -28.68 -26.59
C GLN A 27 -5.30 -27.44 -27.26
N GLU A 28 -6.12 -26.65 -27.96
CA GLU A 28 -5.71 -25.40 -28.60
C GLU A 28 -5.61 -24.26 -27.58
N HIS A 29 -6.53 -24.20 -26.60
CA HIS A 29 -6.40 -23.32 -25.43
C HIS A 29 -5.19 -23.68 -24.55
N ALA A 30 -4.92 -24.97 -24.33
CA ALA A 30 -3.74 -25.40 -23.57
C ALA A 30 -2.40 -25.12 -24.27
N ARG A 31 -2.40 -24.87 -25.59
CA ARG A 31 -1.19 -24.52 -26.36
C ARG A 31 -0.91 -23.02 -26.42
N GLN A 32 -1.83 -22.16 -25.98
CA GLN A 32 -1.65 -20.70 -26.00
C GLN A 32 -0.88 -20.15 -24.79
N ASP A 33 -0.64 -20.96 -23.76
CA ASP A 33 0.14 -20.57 -22.57
C ASP A 33 1.67 -20.74 -22.75
N ASP A 34 2.14 -21.30 -23.87
CA ASP A 34 3.56 -21.43 -24.24
C ASP A 34 4.10 -20.22 -25.01
N ALA A 35 3.49 -19.05 -24.85
CA ALA A 35 4.02 -17.81 -25.44
C ALA A 35 5.40 -17.52 -24.81
N ALA A 36 6.46 -17.65 -25.61
CA ALA A 36 7.83 -17.33 -25.23
C ALA A 36 7.88 -16.04 -24.39
N PRO A 37 8.63 -16.02 -23.27
CA PRO A 37 8.59 -14.91 -22.33
C PRO A 37 8.89 -13.61 -23.08
N ARG A 38 7.89 -12.70 -23.11
CA ARG A 38 8.11 -11.37 -23.68
C ARG A 38 9.33 -10.77 -22.99
N PRO A 39 10.30 -10.21 -23.72
CA PRO A 39 11.46 -9.59 -23.11
C PRO A 39 10.98 -8.42 -22.24
N LEU A 40 10.97 -8.64 -20.92
CA LEU A 40 10.65 -7.61 -19.95
C LEU A 40 11.78 -6.58 -19.99
N ARG A 41 11.45 -5.32 -20.26
CA ARG A 41 12.47 -4.27 -20.27
C ARG A 41 13.09 -4.12 -18.88
N PRO A 42 14.39 -3.79 -18.77
CA PRO A 42 15.04 -3.66 -17.48
C PRO A 42 14.36 -2.66 -16.53
N VAL A 43 14.01 -3.21 -15.37
CA VAL A 43 13.65 -2.65 -14.06
C VAL A 43 14.70 -1.85 -13.29
N HIS A 44 15.20 -0.68 -13.71
CA HIS A 44 16.19 0.01 -12.85
C HIS A 44 15.52 0.41 -11.55
N THR A 45 16.03 -0.08 -10.42
CA THR A 45 15.26 -0.08 -9.18
C THR A 45 16.22 -0.14 -8.02
N TYR A 46 15.91 0.58 -6.95
CA TYR A 46 16.47 0.29 -5.65
C TYR A 46 15.34 0.03 -4.66
N SER A 47 15.52 -0.99 -3.83
CA SER A 47 14.52 -1.41 -2.86
C SER A 47 15.17 -1.96 -1.60
N ILE A 48 14.34 -2.09 -0.57
CA ILE A 48 14.67 -2.67 0.70
C ILE A 48 13.57 -3.67 1.09
N VAL A 49 13.97 -4.86 1.54
CA VAL A 49 13.12 -5.74 2.34
C VAL A 49 13.61 -5.69 3.78
N ALA A 50 12.71 -5.57 4.73
CA ALA A 50 13.10 -5.43 6.13
C ALA A 50 12.03 -5.96 7.08
N ARG A 51 12.47 -6.30 8.29
CA ARG A 51 11.62 -6.66 9.43
C ARG A 51 11.97 -5.76 10.62
N ASP A 52 10.96 -5.37 11.38
CA ASP A 52 11.15 -4.75 12.69
C ASP A 52 11.28 -5.83 13.77
N ALA A 53 12.33 -5.74 14.58
CA ALA A 53 12.60 -6.76 15.60
C ALA A 53 11.59 -6.71 16.76
N ALA A 54 11.06 -5.52 17.08
CA ALA A 54 10.18 -5.31 18.23
C ALA A 54 8.73 -5.68 17.92
N THR A 55 8.21 -5.26 16.77
CA THR A 55 6.80 -5.49 16.38
C THR A 55 6.63 -6.75 15.53
N GLY A 56 7.71 -7.22 14.91
CA GLY A 56 7.67 -8.29 13.92
C GLY A 56 7.12 -7.85 12.56
N GLU A 57 6.71 -6.60 12.38
CA GLU A 57 6.29 -6.08 11.08
C GLU A 57 7.38 -6.31 10.05
N MET A 58 6.97 -6.56 8.81
CA MET A 58 7.89 -6.76 7.70
C MET A 58 7.33 -6.11 6.44
N GLY A 59 8.21 -5.77 5.51
CA GLY A 59 7.75 -5.04 4.34
C GLY A 59 8.79 -4.88 3.24
N VAL A 60 8.33 -4.26 2.17
CA VAL A 60 9.12 -3.87 1.01
C VAL A 60 8.90 -2.41 0.71
N ALA A 61 9.98 -1.66 0.45
CA ALA A 61 9.89 -0.30 -0.08
C ALA A 61 10.81 -0.17 -1.29
N VAL A 62 10.36 0.57 -2.30
CA VAL A 62 11.00 0.62 -3.62
C VAL A 62 10.84 2.00 -4.27
N GLN A 63 11.84 2.42 -5.04
CA GLN A 63 11.74 3.51 -6.01
C GLN A 63 12.32 3.08 -7.36
N SER A 64 11.76 3.60 -8.46
CA SER A 64 12.26 3.42 -9.82
C SER A 64 11.96 4.61 -10.72
N HIS A 65 12.73 4.80 -11.80
CA HIS A 65 12.29 5.52 -12.99
C HIS A 65 11.51 4.59 -13.94
N TRP A 66 10.43 4.01 -13.43
CA TRP A 66 9.52 3.15 -14.18
C TRP A 66 8.11 3.41 -13.70
N PHE A 67 7.12 3.28 -14.59
CA PHE A 67 5.73 3.46 -14.22
C PHE A 67 5.26 2.35 -13.26
N SER A 68 4.60 2.74 -12.16
CA SER A 68 3.88 1.81 -11.27
C SER A 68 4.74 0.65 -10.71
N VAL A 69 5.96 0.93 -10.24
CA VAL A 69 6.93 -0.10 -9.82
C VAL A 69 6.39 -1.05 -8.74
N GLY A 70 5.53 -0.55 -7.84
CA GLY A 70 5.06 -1.30 -6.68
C GLY A 70 4.23 -2.54 -6.99
N SER A 71 3.63 -2.66 -8.18
CA SER A 71 2.66 -3.75 -8.49
C SER A 71 3.36 -5.03 -8.86
N ASN A 72 4.61 -4.91 -9.30
CA ASN A 72 5.38 -6.05 -9.74
C ASN A 72 6.51 -6.36 -8.74
N VAL A 73 7.09 -5.33 -8.10
CA VAL A 73 8.28 -5.50 -7.24
C VAL A 73 7.95 -5.89 -5.81
N ALA A 74 6.92 -5.29 -5.18
CA ALA A 74 6.72 -5.35 -3.74
C ALA A 74 5.70 -6.41 -3.32
N TRP A 75 6.14 -7.44 -2.61
CA TRP A 75 5.30 -8.52 -2.10
C TRP A 75 5.51 -8.69 -0.60
N ALA A 76 4.44 -8.82 0.17
CA ALA A 76 4.53 -9.10 1.59
C ALA A 76 3.26 -9.79 2.09
N GLU A 77 3.43 -10.68 3.06
CA GLU A 77 2.34 -11.39 3.72
C GLU A 77 2.64 -11.57 5.21
N ALA A 78 1.67 -11.19 6.05
CA ALA A 78 1.83 -11.20 7.50
C ALA A 78 2.12 -12.60 8.02
N GLY A 79 3.11 -12.72 8.91
CA GLY A 79 3.54 -14.00 9.46
C GLY A 79 4.24 -14.94 8.47
N VAL A 80 4.48 -14.51 7.23
CA VAL A 80 5.13 -15.33 6.19
C VAL A 80 6.46 -14.72 5.76
N GLY A 81 6.45 -13.53 5.17
CA GLY A 81 7.66 -12.90 4.63
C GLY A 81 7.40 -11.68 3.75
N ALA A 82 8.49 -11.09 3.26
CA ALA A 82 8.48 -9.99 2.30
C ALA A 82 9.54 -10.22 1.20
N ILE A 83 9.20 -9.86 -0.04
CA ILE A 83 10.01 -10.14 -1.24
C ILE A 83 10.02 -8.92 -2.17
N ALA A 84 11.22 -8.53 -2.57
CA ALA A 84 11.45 -7.61 -3.67
C ALA A 84 12.02 -8.38 -4.87
N THR A 85 11.33 -8.39 -6.00
CA THR A 85 11.84 -8.92 -7.29
C THR A 85 12.00 -7.76 -8.27
N GLN A 86 13.16 -7.58 -8.88
CA GLN A 86 13.49 -6.41 -9.72
C GLN A 86 14.53 -6.73 -10.81
N SER A 87 15.06 -5.69 -11.47
CA SER A 87 15.85 -5.81 -12.72
C SER A 87 14.96 -6.33 -13.85
N PHE A 88 15.34 -7.38 -14.58
CA PHE A 88 14.41 -8.08 -15.47
C PHE A 88 13.48 -8.92 -14.61
N ILE A 89 12.42 -8.28 -14.14
CA ILE A 89 11.56 -8.86 -13.12
C ILE A 89 10.91 -10.16 -13.60
N ASP A 90 10.70 -11.09 -12.67
CA ASP A 90 9.70 -12.14 -12.82
C ASP A 90 8.77 -12.06 -11.60
N PRO A 91 7.50 -11.59 -11.77
CA PRO A 91 6.53 -11.49 -10.67
C PRO A 91 6.26 -12.82 -9.97
N SER A 92 6.56 -13.97 -10.62
CA SER A 92 6.36 -15.29 -10.03
C SER A 92 7.17 -15.49 -8.74
N TYR A 93 8.34 -14.84 -8.61
CA TYR A 93 9.16 -14.90 -7.40
C TYR A 93 8.42 -14.38 -6.16
N GLY A 94 7.58 -13.36 -6.34
CA GLY A 94 6.79 -12.78 -5.26
C GLY A 94 5.80 -13.79 -4.69
N LYS A 95 4.88 -14.27 -5.52
CA LYS A 95 3.89 -15.24 -5.05
C LYS A 95 4.50 -16.60 -4.67
N ASN A 96 5.35 -17.17 -5.52
CA ASN A 96 5.90 -18.50 -5.27
C ASN A 96 6.87 -18.51 -4.09
N GLY A 97 7.61 -17.42 -3.85
CA GLY A 97 8.47 -17.29 -2.68
C GLY A 97 7.67 -17.21 -1.38
N LEU A 98 6.57 -16.44 -1.36
CA LEU A 98 5.66 -16.41 -0.22
C LEU A 98 4.99 -17.77 0.00
N ASP A 99 4.60 -18.47 -1.08
CA ASP A 99 4.03 -19.82 -0.98
C ASP A 99 5.01 -20.84 -0.38
N LEU A 100 6.29 -20.79 -0.77
CA LEU A 100 7.35 -21.63 -0.20
C LEU A 100 7.58 -21.31 1.29
N MET A 101 7.66 -20.02 1.65
CA MET A 101 7.84 -19.59 3.04
C MET A 101 6.63 -19.97 3.91
N ARG A 102 5.41 -19.87 3.38
CA ARG A 102 4.20 -20.34 4.06
C ARG A 102 4.22 -21.85 4.29
N GLY A 103 4.82 -22.59 3.37
CA GLY A 103 5.08 -24.03 3.50
C GLY A 103 6.19 -24.41 4.49
N GLY A 104 6.84 -23.43 5.14
CA GLY A 104 7.84 -23.63 6.17
C GLY A 104 9.30 -23.46 5.71
N ALA A 105 9.54 -23.19 4.43
CA ALA A 105 10.89 -22.90 3.95
C ALA A 105 11.42 -21.57 4.52
N GLY A 106 12.72 -21.50 4.79
CA GLY A 106 13.37 -20.21 5.06
C GLY A 106 13.55 -19.36 3.81
N ALA A 107 13.81 -18.05 3.98
CA ALA A 107 14.04 -17.14 2.85
C ALA A 107 15.15 -17.63 1.89
N GLU A 108 16.24 -18.19 2.42
CA GLU A 108 17.36 -18.74 1.62
C GLU A 108 16.94 -19.97 0.81
N GLU A 109 16.23 -20.90 1.44
CA GLU A 109 15.74 -22.12 0.78
C GLU A 109 14.75 -21.78 -0.32
N ALA A 110 13.82 -20.86 -0.04
CA ALA A 110 12.84 -20.39 -1.00
C ALA A 110 13.52 -19.72 -2.21
N LEU A 111 14.45 -18.79 -1.96
CA LEU A 111 15.18 -18.10 -3.04
C LEU A 111 15.99 -19.08 -3.89
N LYS A 112 16.75 -19.98 -3.24
CA LYS A 112 17.55 -21.00 -3.94
C LYS A 112 16.69 -21.91 -4.81
N ALA A 113 15.53 -22.34 -4.31
CA ALA A 113 14.61 -23.19 -5.07
C ALA A 113 14.03 -22.51 -6.31
N LEU A 114 13.78 -21.20 -6.25
CA LEU A 114 13.29 -20.41 -7.39
C LEU A 114 14.39 -20.16 -8.42
N ILE A 115 15.57 -19.70 -7.97
CA ILE A 115 16.73 -19.44 -8.83
C ILE A 115 17.19 -20.70 -9.58
N ALA A 116 17.11 -21.87 -8.94
CA ALA A 116 17.47 -23.14 -9.58
C ALA A 116 16.58 -23.46 -10.81
N LYS A 117 15.34 -22.96 -10.85
CA LYS A 117 14.36 -23.22 -11.91
C LYS A 117 14.29 -22.13 -12.98
N ASP A 118 14.94 -20.98 -12.76
CA ASP A 118 14.91 -19.84 -13.67
C ASP A 118 16.16 -19.80 -14.56
N GLU A 119 15.99 -20.15 -15.83
CA GLU A 119 17.06 -20.02 -16.84
C GLU A 119 17.51 -18.56 -17.03
N GLY A 120 16.64 -17.60 -16.72
CA GLY A 120 16.91 -16.17 -16.75
C GLY A 120 17.50 -15.60 -15.46
N ARG A 121 17.89 -16.44 -14.48
CA ARG A 121 18.44 -16.02 -13.17
C ARG A 121 19.54 -14.95 -13.23
N ASP A 122 20.35 -14.95 -14.29
CA ASP A 122 21.46 -14.00 -14.44
C ASP A 122 20.99 -12.55 -14.66
N VAL A 123 19.77 -12.32 -15.14
CA VAL A 123 19.20 -10.97 -15.30
C VAL A 123 18.28 -10.55 -14.15
N ARG A 124 18.04 -11.45 -13.18
CA ARG A 124 17.18 -11.19 -12.03
C ARG A 124 17.93 -10.52 -10.90
N GLN A 125 17.22 -9.71 -10.13
CA GLN A 125 17.66 -9.31 -8.80
C GLN A 125 16.51 -9.52 -7.82
N VAL A 126 16.73 -10.26 -6.75
CA VAL A 126 15.67 -10.66 -5.80
C VAL A 126 16.20 -10.59 -4.38
N ALA A 127 15.41 -10.06 -3.46
CA ALA A 127 15.66 -10.14 -2.02
C ALA A 127 14.42 -10.66 -1.29
N MET A 128 14.63 -11.50 -0.29
CA MET A 128 13.59 -12.11 0.53
C MET A 128 13.96 -11.99 2.01
N ILE A 129 12.94 -11.79 2.84
CA ILE A 129 13.03 -11.93 4.29
C ILE A 129 11.83 -12.73 4.78
N ASP A 130 12.07 -13.71 5.65
CA ASP A 130 11.00 -14.51 6.24
C ASP A 130 10.53 -13.98 7.60
N ALA A 131 9.47 -14.58 8.14
CA ALA A 131 8.89 -14.16 9.42
C ALA A 131 9.83 -14.29 10.63
N GLN A 132 10.87 -15.11 10.53
CA GLN A 132 11.92 -15.27 11.53
C GLN A 132 13.06 -14.24 11.36
N GLY A 133 13.00 -13.42 10.30
CA GLY A 133 13.99 -12.40 10.00
C GLY A 133 15.21 -12.92 9.25
N ARG A 134 15.20 -14.16 8.75
CA ARG A 134 16.30 -14.66 7.90
C ARG A 134 16.19 -14.01 6.53
N VAL A 135 17.31 -13.58 5.99
CA VAL A 135 17.39 -12.79 4.76
C VAL A 135 18.15 -13.57 3.69
N ALA A 136 17.71 -13.46 2.45
CA ALA A 136 18.44 -13.95 1.28
C ALA A 136 18.33 -12.97 0.12
N ALA A 137 19.42 -12.80 -0.64
CA ALA A 137 19.47 -11.93 -1.79
C ALA A 137 20.22 -12.60 -2.95
N HIS A 138 19.85 -12.22 -4.18
CA HIS A 138 20.48 -12.65 -5.41
C HIS A 138 20.58 -11.45 -6.35
N THR A 139 21.79 -11.13 -6.81
CA THR A 139 22.05 -10.21 -7.92
C THR A 139 22.67 -11.00 -9.07
N GLY A 140 21.90 -11.19 -10.15
CA GLY A 140 22.38 -11.92 -11.32
C GLY A 140 23.52 -11.21 -12.04
N ALA A 141 24.46 -11.99 -12.59
CA ALA A 141 25.69 -11.48 -13.23
C ALA A 141 25.45 -10.61 -14.49
N LYS A 142 24.24 -10.59 -15.04
CA LYS A 142 23.82 -9.77 -16.19
C LYS A 142 22.86 -8.65 -15.79
N CYS A 143 22.69 -8.37 -14.49
CA CYS A 143 22.08 -7.12 -14.07
C CYS A 143 22.93 -5.95 -14.58
N ILE A 144 22.28 -4.91 -15.10
CA ILE A 144 23.00 -3.80 -15.72
C ILE A 144 23.75 -3.00 -14.65
N GLU A 145 24.99 -2.64 -14.97
CA GLU A 145 25.99 -2.15 -14.02
C GLU A 145 25.62 -0.92 -13.20
N ALA A 146 26.41 -0.81 -12.13
CA ALA A 146 26.02 -0.42 -10.78
C ALA A 146 24.83 -1.24 -10.27
N ALA A 147 25.03 -2.57 -10.21
CA ALA A 147 24.13 -3.51 -9.57
C ALA A 147 24.81 -4.25 -8.42
N GLY A 148 24.09 -4.39 -7.31
CA GLY A 148 24.55 -5.08 -6.13
C GLY A 148 23.52 -5.04 -5.00
N ASP A 149 23.85 -5.74 -3.93
CA ASP A 149 23.04 -5.84 -2.73
C ASP A 149 23.92 -5.85 -1.46
N LEU A 150 23.29 -5.64 -0.31
CA LEU A 150 23.88 -5.77 1.02
C LEU A 150 22.84 -6.32 1.97
N THR A 151 23.16 -7.44 2.61
CA THR A 151 22.34 -8.08 3.64
C THR A 151 22.81 -7.68 5.03
N GLY A 152 21.86 -7.26 5.87
CA GLY A 152 22.06 -7.04 7.30
C GLY A 152 21.28 -8.08 8.11
N MET A 153 21.24 -7.90 9.43
CA MET A 153 20.66 -8.89 10.34
C MET A 153 19.15 -9.14 10.10
N ILE A 154 18.39 -8.11 9.73
CA ILE A 154 16.92 -8.16 9.56
C ILE A 154 16.46 -7.36 8.33
N TYR A 155 17.33 -7.21 7.33
CA TYR A 155 17.01 -6.50 6.10
C TYR A 155 17.97 -6.87 4.96
N SER A 156 17.54 -6.60 3.73
CA SER A 156 18.41 -6.52 2.55
C SER A 156 18.10 -5.25 1.77
N VAL A 157 19.14 -4.59 1.28
CA VAL A 157 19.04 -3.47 0.33
C VAL A 157 19.67 -3.90 -0.99
N GLN A 158 19.01 -3.61 -2.10
CA GLN A 158 19.43 -4.06 -3.41
C GLN A 158 19.13 -2.98 -4.45
N ALA A 159 20.03 -2.82 -5.41
CA ALA A 159 19.85 -1.90 -6.51
C ALA A 159 20.50 -2.40 -7.79
N ASN A 160 19.98 -1.96 -8.94
CA ASN A 160 20.56 -2.18 -10.26
C ASN A 160 20.39 -0.96 -11.15
N LEU A 161 21.35 -0.76 -12.06
CA LEU A 161 21.37 0.35 -13.00
C LEU A 161 21.29 1.73 -12.34
N MET A 162 22.08 1.85 -11.27
CA MET A 162 22.26 3.06 -10.49
C MET A 162 23.30 3.99 -11.14
N ALA A 163 23.33 5.24 -10.70
CA ALA A 163 24.38 6.17 -11.10
C ALA A 163 25.78 5.74 -10.61
N ASN A 164 25.87 4.94 -9.54
CA ASN A 164 27.12 4.42 -8.99
C ASN A 164 26.87 3.32 -7.93
N ALA A 165 27.93 2.59 -7.55
CA ALA A 165 27.88 1.51 -6.56
C ALA A 165 27.76 1.96 -5.09
N ARG A 166 27.70 3.26 -4.80
CA ARG A 166 27.53 3.74 -3.41
C ARG A 166 26.07 3.71 -2.93
N VAL A 167 25.12 3.38 -3.81
CA VAL A 167 23.68 3.37 -3.50
C VAL A 167 23.33 2.38 -2.39
N TRP A 168 23.52 1.07 -2.57
CA TRP A 168 23.12 0.09 -1.56
C TRP A 168 23.89 0.22 -0.23
N PRO A 169 25.19 0.59 -0.17
CA PRO A 169 25.84 0.88 1.11
C PRO A 169 25.26 2.13 1.81
N ALA A 170 24.82 3.14 1.06
CA ALA A 170 24.15 4.30 1.65
C ALA A 170 22.77 3.95 2.22
N MET A 171 22.00 3.11 1.51
CA MET A 171 20.72 2.59 1.98
C MET A 171 20.86 1.84 3.30
N ALA A 172 21.82 0.91 3.38
CA ALA A 172 22.11 0.11 4.56
C ALA A 172 22.40 0.99 5.79
N ARG A 173 23.37 1.91 5.66
CA ARG A 173 23.74 2.83 6.76
C ARG A 173 22.57 3.69 7.21
N ALA A 174 21.76 4.18 6.28
CA ALA A 174 20.60 5.00 6.62
C ALA A 174 19.52 4.20 7.36
N PHE A 175 19.24 2.97 6.93
CA PHE A 175 18.28 2.09 7.60
C PHE A 175 18.71 1.73 9.03
N GLU A 176 20.00 1.48 9.23
CA GLU A 176 20.59 1.13 10.53
C GLU A 176 20.65 2.33 11.49
N ALA A 177 20.92 3.54 10.98
CA ALA A 177 20.98 4.76 11.78
C ALA A 177 19.60 5.38 12.06
N ALA A 178 18.60 5.08 11.23
CA ALA A 178 17.27 5.65 11.35
C ALA A 178 16.55 5.17 12.63
N LYS A 179 15.72 6.06 13.17
CA LYS A 179 14.84 5.81 14.32
C LYS A 179 13.38 5.90 13.88
N GLY A 180 12.48 5.38 14.70
CA GLY A 180 11.05 5.35 14.43
C GLY A 180 10.58 3.97 13.99
N ASP A 181 9.37 3.92 13.43
CA ASP A 181 8.77 2.69 12.95
C ASP A 181 9.47 2.16 11.68
N LEU A 182 9.06 0.96 11.25
CA LEU A 182 9.63 0.31 10.07
C LEU A 182 9.48 1.18 8.81
N ALA A 183 8.36 1.89 8.66
CA ALA A 183 8.11 2.77 7.52
C ALA A 183 9.13 3.91 7.45
N GLU A 184 9.39 4.63 8.54
CA GLU A 184 10.38 5.71 8.56
C GLU A 184 11.78 5.22 8.21
N ARG A 185 12.18 4.07 8.77
CA ARG A 185 13.50 3.49 8.54
C ARG A 185 13.69 3.07 7.09
N MET A 186 12.67 2.44 6.49
CA MET A 186 12.70 2.06 5.06
C MET A 186 12.69 3.28 4.14
N LEU A 187 11.93 4.33 4.44
CA LEU A 187 11.94 5.58 3.67
C LEU A 187 13.29 6.29 3.78
N ALA A 188 13.94 6.26 4.95
CA ALA A 188 15.29 6.81 5.12
C ALA A 188 16.31 6.09 4.22
N ALA A 189 16.19 4.77 4.05
CA ALA A 189 17.01 4.01 3.10
C ALA A 189 16.79 4.49 1.66
N LEU A 190 15.55 4.67 1.22
CA LEU A 190 15.24 5.14 -0.13
C LEU A 190 15.73 6.57 -0.39
N ASP A 191 15.62 7.46 0.60
CA ASP A 191 16.14 8.84 0.49
C ASP A 191 17.67 8.85 0.37
N ALA A 192 18.36 8.00 1.13
CA ALA A 192 19.81 7.88 1.06
C ALA A 192 20.29 7.36 -0.31
N ALA A 193 19.57 6.41 -0.90
CA ALA A 193 19.81 6.00 -2.28
C ALA A 193 19.69 7.17 -3.27
N GLN A 194 18.58 7.92 -3.20
CA GLN A 194 18.34 9.07 -4.08
C GLN A 194 19.42 10.14 -3.92
N ALA A 195 19.86 10.40 -2.69
CA ALA A 195 20.84 11.43 -2.37
C ALA A 195 22.24 11.15 -2.92
N VAL A 196 22.61 9.87 -3.11
CA VAL A 196 23.92 9.48 -3.67
C VAL A 196 23.87 9.19 -5.17
N GLY A 197 22.73 9.45 -5.83
CA GLY A 197 22.55 9.40 -7.28
C GLY A 197 21.34 8.58 -7.73
N GLY A 198 20.95 7.56 -6.97
CA GLY A 198 19.80 6.70 -7.29
C GLY A 198 19.89 6.06 -8.69
N ASP A 199 18.72 5.84 -9.28
CA ASP A 199 18.56 5.35 -10.66
C ASP A 199 19.12 6.38 -11.65
N ILE A 200 20.00 5.94 -12.56
CA ILE A 200 20.70 6.83 -13.51
C ILE A 200 19.76 7.55 -14.48
N ARG A 201 18.52 7.06 -14.66
CA ARG A 201 17.49 7.71 -15.47
C ARG A 201 16.74 8.81 -14.73
N GLY A 202 16.89 8.91 -13.42
CA GLY A 202 16.11 9.80 -12.56
C GLY A 202 15.10 9.03 -11.70
N ARG A 203 13.88 9.56 -11.56
CA ARG A 203 12.84 9.00 -10.67
C ARG A 203 11.46 9.16 -11.29
N GLN A 204 10.55 8.24 -11.00
CA GLN A 204 9.18 8.28 -11.51
C GLN A 204 8.14 7.69 -10.56
N SER A 205 8.41 6.52 -9.96
CA SER A 205 7.46 5.86 -9.06
C SER A 205 8.12 5.34 -7.79
N ALA A 206 7.31 5.15 -6.76
CA ALA A 206 7.73 4.57 -5.49
C ALA A 206 6.56 3.81 -4.83
N ALA A 207 6.86 2.83 -4.00
CA ALA A 207 5.86 2.13 -3.22
C ALA A 207 6.42 1.65 -1.88
N ILE A 208 5.53 1.46 -0.92
CA ILE A 208 5.82 0.82 0.36
C ILE A 208 4.66 -0.11 0.74
N VAL A 209 4.99 -1.36 1.05
CA VAL A 209 4.07 -2.36 1.58
C VAL A 209 4.64 -2.83 2.91
N ILE A 210 3.86 -2.71 3.98
CA ILE A 210 4.21 -3.24 5.30
C ILE A 210 3.03 -4.06 5.81
N VAL A 211 3.36 -5.21 6.36
CA VAL A 211 2.41 -6.15 6.96
C VAL A 211 2.76 -6.42 8.42
N LYS A 212 1.76 -6.83 9.20
CA LYS A 212 1.93 -7.26 10.58
C LYS A 212 2.87 -8.46 10.69
N GLY A 213 3.54 -8.59 11.84
CA GLY A 213 4.38 -9.76 12.12
C GLY A 213 3.61 -11.07 12.32
N VAL A 214 2.33 -10.97 12.69
CA VAL A 214 1.42 -12.11 12.89
C VAL A 214 0.17 -11.87 12.06
N SER A 215 -0.27 -12.89 11.31
CA SER A 215 -1.50 -12.79 10.52
C SER A 215 -2.73 -12.83 11.41
N THR A 216 -3.71 -11.99 11.09
CA THR A 216 -5.05 -12.02 11.70
C THR A 216 -6.01 -12.96 10.95
N GLY A 217 -5.53 -13.66 9.92
CA GLY A 217 -6.36 -14.44 8.99
C GLY A 217 -7.17 -13.57 8.02
N LYS A 218 -6.97 -12.24 8.04
CA LYS A 218 -7.66 -11.27 7.20
C LYS A 218 -6.62 -10.43 6.46
N PRO A 219 -6.22 -10.82 5.22
CA PRO A 219 -5.13 -10.16 4.50
C PRO A 219 -5.31 -8.64 4.34
N TRP A 220 -6.55 -8.16 4.20
CA TRP A 220 -6.86 -6.73 4.10
C TRP A 220 -6.65 -5.95 5.41
N ALA A 221 -6.66 -6.62 6.56
CA ALA A 221 -6.41 -6.01 7.87
C ALA A 221 -4.95 -6.22 8.36
N ASP A 222 -4.19 -7.05 7.64
CA ASP A 222 -2.81 -7.40 7.94
C ASP A 222 -1.81 -6.45 7.28
N ARG A 223 -2.21 -5.74 6.22
CA ARG A 223 -1.44 -4.65 5.60
C ARG A 223 -1.56 -3.38 6.42
N THR A 224 -0.48 -2.95 7.07
CA THR A 224 -0.42 -1.68 7.82
C THR A 224 -0.13 -0.50 6.90
N PHE A 225 0.65 -0.74 5.83
CA PHE A 225 0.85 0.17 4.72
C PHE A 225 0.75 -0.59 3.39
N ASP A 226 0.03 -0.01 2.43
CA ASP A 226 0.00 -0.45 1.04
C ASP A 226 -0.18 0.79 0.16
N LEU A 227 0.92 1.51 -0.03
CA LEU A 227 0.93 2.84 -0.62
C LEU A 227 1.80 2.89 -1.85
N ARG A 228 1.31 3.60 -2.86
CA ARG A 228 1.90 3.67 -4.19
C ARG A 228 1.86 5.09 -4.72
N VAL A 229 2.95 5.49 -5.34
CA VAL A 229 3.05 6.66 -6.21
C VAL A 229 3.47 6.12 -7.55
N ASP A 230 2.51 5.93 -8.45
CA ASP A 230 2.75 5.22 -9.71
C ASP A 230 3.41 6.10 -10.78
N ASP A 231 3.26 7.42 -10.69
CA ASP A 231 3.90 8.41 -11.57
C ASP A 231 4.00 9.77 -10.87
N SER A 232 5.22 10.28 -10.69
CA SER A 232 5.51 11.58 -10.09
C SER A 232 6.96 12.00 -10.36
N PRO A 233 7.23 13.30 -10.56
CA PRO A 233 8.61 13.82 -10.59
C PRO A 233 9.28 13.83 -9.20
N GLU A 234 8.52 13.66 -8.11
CA GLU A 234 9.03 13.62 -6.73
C GLU A 234 8.42 12.44 -5.95
N PRO A 235 8.63 11.18 -6.37
CA PRO A 235 7.86 10.05 -5.88
C PRO A 235 8.10 9.75 -4.38
N LEU A 236 9.31 9.95 -3.85
CA LEU A 236 9.59 9.75 -2.42
C LEU A 236 8.95 10.82 -1.53
N LYS A 237 8.94 12.07 -1.96
CA LYS A 237 8.26 13.16 -1.24
C LYS A 237 6.76 12.87 -1.15
N GLU A 238 6.19 12.40 -2.26
CA GLU A 238 4.78 12.02 -2.31
C GLU A 238 4.50 10.76 -1.47
N LEU A 239 5.38 9.76 -1.52
CA LEU A 239 5.24 8.56 -0.70
C LEU A 239 5.29 8.89 0.81
N ARG A 240 6.18 9.80 1.24
CA ARG A 240 6.21 10.32 2.62
C ARG A 240 4.92 11.04 2.99
N ARG A 241 4.37 11.85 2.07
CA ARG A 241 3.06 12.51 2.26
C ARG A 241 1.96 11.47 2.49
N LEU A 242 1.94 10.40 1.67
CA LEU A 242 0.96 9.31 1.78
C LEU A 242 1.14 8.50 3.07
N VAL A 243 2.37 8.20 3.51
CA VAL A 243 2.62 7.51 4.77
C VAL A 243 2.09 8.32 5.96
N ARG A 244 2.36 9.62 5.99
CA ARG A 244 1.79 10.52 7.00
C ARG A 244 0.26 10.55 6.95
N LEU A 245 -0.32 10.60 5.75
CA LEU A 245 -1.77 10.60 5.55
C LEU A 245 -2.41 9.29 6.01
N GLN A 246 -1.82 8.14 5.69
CA GLN A 246 -2.28 6.84 6.16
C GLN A 246 -2.25 6.73 7.68
N ARG A 247 -1.18 7.22 8.34
CA ARG A 247 -1.13 7.27 9.82
C ARG A 247 -2.29 8.10 10.38
N ALA A 248 -2.58 9.24 9.77
CA ALA A 248 -3.70 10.06 10.19
C ALA A 248 -5.05 9.36 9.95
N TYR A 249 -5.25 8.67 8.82
CA TYR A 249 -6.45 7.87 8.59
C TYR A 249 -6.56 6.65 9.52
N ASN A 250 -5.45 6.07 9.98
CA ASN A 250 -5.49 5.03 10.99
C ASN A 250 -6.07 5.57 12.31
N HIS A 251 -5.71 6.81 12.70
CA HIS A 251 -6.34 7.50 13.82
C HIS A 251 -7.81 7.82 13.53
N MET A 252 -8.17 8.30 12.33
CA MET A 252 -9.58 8.52 11.96
C MET A 252 -10.43 7.26 12.16
N ASN A 253 -9.98 6.13 11.61
CA ASN A 253 -10.68 4.85 11.72
C ASN A 253 -10.76 4.35 13.17
N ALA A 254 -9.71 4.59 13.98
CA ALA A 254 -9.74 4.29 15.41
C ALA A 254 -10.73 5.17 16.16
N GLY A 255 -10.86 6.44 15.76
CA GLY A 255 -11.88 7.37 16.27
C GLY A 255 -13.29 6.90 15.93
N ASP A 256 -13.55 6.49 14.69
CA ASP A 256 -14.85 5.94 14.26
C ASP A 256 -15.23 4.71 15.08
N LEU A 257 -14.28 3.78 15.27
CA LEU A 257 -14.48 2.60 16.11
C LEU A 257 -14.74 2.96 17.58
N ALA A 258 -14.12 4.01 18.10
CA ALA A 258 -14.39 4.50 19.45
C ALA A 258 -15.80 5.06 19.58
N ILE A 259 -16.31 5.79 18.57
CA ILE A 259 -17.69 6.25 18.50
C ILE A 259 -18.67 5.07 18.52
N GLU A 260 -18.43 4.03 17.72
CA GLU A 260 -19.26 2.81 17.72
C GLU A 260 -19.35 2.16 19.12
N ARG A 261 -18.24 2.22 19.86
CA ARG A 261 -18.12 1.71 21.24
C ARG A 261 -18.61 2.69 22.30
N LYS A 262 -19.11 3.86 21.90
CA LYS A 262 -19.53 4.96 22.79
C LYS A 262 -18.41 5.49 23.69
N ASP A 263 -17.15 5.36 23.26
CA ASP A 263 -15.98 5.94 23.90
C ASP A 263 -15.68 7.32 23.32
N ASN A 264 -16.40 8.33 23.81
CA ASN A 264 -16.26 9.71 23.32
C ASN A 264 -14.85 10.29 23.59
N GLU A 265 -14.22 9.93 24.70
CA GLU A 265 -12.87 10.40 25.01
C GLU A 265 -11.83 9.76 24.07
N GLY A 266 -11.96 8.46 23.79
CA GLY A 266 -11.19 7.77 22.77
C GLY A 266 -11.33 8.42 21.41
N ALA A 267 -12.57 8.63 20.97
CA ALA A 267 -12.83 9.29 19.69
C ALA A 267 -12.16 10.67 19.60
N LEU A 268 -12.28 11.49 20.64
CA LEU A 268 -11.63 12.80 20.67
C LEU A 268 -10.10 12.70 20.60
N ARG A 269 -9.49 11.79 21.37
CA ARG A 269 -8.03 11.59 21.35
C ARG A 269 -7.54 11.22 19.95
N GLU A 270 -8.24 10.30 19.29
CA GLU A 270 -7.86 9.80 17.98
C GLU A 270 -8.06 10.85 16.87
N TYR A 271 -9.23 11.50 16.78
CA TYR A 271 -9.43 12.56 15.78
C TYR A 271 -8.49 13.75 15.97
N SER A 272 -8.21 14.13 17.22
CA SER A 272 -7.21 15.18 17.51
C SER A 272 -5.80 14.78 17.06
N ALA A 273 -5.42 13.51 17.23
CA ALA A 273 -4.15 12.99 16.73
C ALA A 273 -4.09 13.01 15.20
N ALA A 274 -5.18 12.65 14.51
CA ALA A 274 -5.29 12.74 13.05
C ALA A 274 -5.09 14.19 12.55
N GLU A 275 -5.81 15.17 13.13
CA GLU A 275 -5.66 16.59 12.75
C GLU A 275 -4.21 17.08 12.97
N ARG A 276 -3.56 16.71 14.09
CA ARG A 276 -2.16 17.11 14.33
C ARG A 276 -1.19 16.61 13.26
N LEU A 277 -1.44 15.42 12.69
CA LEU A 277 -0.59 14.87 11.63
C LEU A 277 -0.81 15.56 10.28
N VAL A 278 -2.07 15.92 9.96
CA VAL A 278 -2.44 16.56 8.69
C VAL A 278 -3.39 17.75 8.96
N PRO A 279 -2.85 18.88 9.46
CA PRO A 279 -3.66 20.00 9.97
C PRO A 279 -4.41 20.80 8.90
N ASP A 280 -4.11 20.54 7.63
CA ASP A 280 -4.75 21.18 6.48
C ASP A 280 -5.87 20.31 5.87
N ASN A 281 -6.05 19.07 6.37
CA ASN A 281 -7.14 18.21 5.91
C ASN A 281 -8.46 18.59 6.59
N ILE A 282 -9.35 19.21 5.83
CA ILE A 282 -10.64 19.74 6.34
C ILE A 282 -11.56 18.65 6.90
N GLU A 283 -11.48 17.41 6.40
CA GLU A 283 -12.28 16.30 6.90
C GLU A 283 -11.83 15.90 8.31
N MET A 284 -10.52 15.82 8.56
CA MET A 284 -9.98 15.50 9.89
C MET A 284 -10.34 16.59 10.92
N ILE A 285 -10.25 17.86 10.52
CA ILE A 285 -10.70 19.00 11.35
C ILE A 285 -12.20 18.88 11.65
N TYR A 286 -13.00 18.53 10.65
CA TYR A 286 -14.46 18.42 10.79
C TYR A 286 -14.86 17.35 11.80
N TRP A 287 -14.29 16.15 11.69
CA TRP A 287 -14.60 15.04 12.59
C TRP A 287 -14.10 15.29 14.02
N HIS A 288 -12.96 15.96 14.20
CA HIS A 288 -12.54 16.44 15.51
C HIS A 288 -13.57 17.43 16.11
N ALA A 289 -14.10 18.36 15.30
CA ALA A 289 -15.14 19.29 15.75
C ALA A 289 -16.44 18.56 16.14
N VAL A 290 -16.84 17.54 15.37
CA VAL A 290 -18.00 16.69 15.70
C VAL A 290 -17.81 15.96 17.03
N ALA A 291 -16.63 15.38 17.26
CA ALA A 291 -16.32 14.71 18.53
C ALA A 291 -16.36 15.67 19.73
N LEU A 292 -15.83 16.89 19.59
CA LEU A 292 -15.95 17.94 20.62
C LEU A 292 -17.42 18.30 20.91
N ALA A 293 -18.25 18.44 19.87
CA ALA A 293 -19.66 18.74 20.03
C ALA A 293 -20.40 17.63 20.80
N ASN A 294 -20.11 16.35 20.51
CA ASN A 294 -20.67 15.20 21.23
C ASN A 294 -20.25 15.11 22.70
N MET A 295 -19.12 15.74 23.05
CA MET A 295 -18.65 15.87 24.43
C MET A 295 -19.17 17.14 25.13
N ASN A 296 -20.19 17.82 24.58
CA ASN A 296 -20.69 19.11 25.05
C ASN A 296 -19.64 20.24 25.07
N ARG A 297 -18.51 20.08 24.35
CA ARG A 297 -17.43 21.08 24.22
C ARG A 297 -17.64 21.96 22.98
N VAL A 298 -18.87 22.46 22.84
CA VAL A 298 -19.34 23.14 21.61
C VAL A 298 -18.52 24.40 21.33
N ASP A 299 -18.17 25.17 22.35
CA ASP A 299 -17.38 26.40 22.17
C ASP A 299 -15.99 26.16 21.56
N GLU A 300 -15.40 25.00 21.83
CA GLU A 300 -14.13 24.57 21.23
C GLU A 300 -14.32 24.03 19.81
N ALA A 301 -15.48 23.44 19.51
CA ALA A 301 -15.82 22.94 18.19
C ALA A 301 -16.11 24.07 17.18
N LEU A 302 -16.71 25.19 17.61
CA LEU A 302 -17.17 26.25 16.71
C LEU A 302 -16.07 26.88 15.84
N PRO A 303 -14.84 27.19 16.34
CA PRO A 303 -13.75 27.65 15.50
C PRO A 303 -13.34 26.65 14.42
N LEU A 304 -13.37 25.35 14.72
CA LEU A 304 -13.03 24.29 13.76
C LEU A 304 -14.09 24.19 12.67
N PHE A 305 -15.38 24.14 13.04
CA PHE A 305 -16.48 24.19 12.08
C PHE A 305 -16.42 25.45 11.19
N ARG A 306 -16.06 26.61 11.76
CA ARG A 306 -15.90 27.84 10.98
C ARG A 306 -14.80 27.72 9.93
N ARG A 307 -13.64 27.13 10.27
CA ARG A 307 -12.55 26.87 9.32
C ARG A 307 -13.01 25.93 8.21
N VAL A 308 -13.66 24.81 8.56
CA VAL A 308 -14.13 23.82 7.58
C VAL A 308 -15.17 24.43 6.63
N PHE A 309 -16.17 25.13 7.15
CA PHE A 309 -17.23 25.71 6.32
C PHE A 309 -16.76 26.87 5.44
N ALA A 310 -15.68 27.56 5.83
CA ALA A 310 -15.05 28.57 5.01
C ALA A 310 -14.25 27.95 3.84
N ALA A 311 -13.65 26.79 4.06
CA ALA A 311 -12.91 26.06 3.03
C ALA A 311 -13.84 25.35 2.04
N ASP A 312 -14.90 24.70 2.53
CA ASP A 312 -15.91 24.06 1.69
C ASP A 312 -17.31 24.11 2.35
N PRO A 313 -18.26 24.88 1.77
CA PRO A 313 -19.63 25.00 2.29
C PRO A 313 -20.42 23.69 2.31
N ASN A 314 -20.04 22.65 1.56
CA ASN A 314 -20.76 21.38 1.53
C ASN A 314 -20.76 20.68 2.90
N TRP A 315 -19.71 20.88 3.70
CA TRP A 315 -19.65 20.35 5.07
C TRP A 315 -20.71 20.95 5.98
N ARG A 316 -21.11 22.21 5.75
CA ARG A 316 -22.23 22.83 6.47
C ARG A 316 -23.55 22.15 6.13
N THR A 317 -23.72 21.77 4.86
CA THR A 317 -24.89 21.01 4.39
C THR A 317 -24.90 19.58 4.93
N LEU A 318 -23.72 18.98 5.15
CA LEU A 318 -23.57 17.66 5.76
C LEU A 318 -23.99 17.65 7.24
N THR A 319 -23.66 18.69 8.01
CA THR A 319 -23.81 18.67 9.47
C THR A 319 -25.20 18.29 9.98
N PRO A 320 -26.32 18.85 9.49
CA PRO A 320 -27.65 18.42 9.93
C PRO A 320 -27.99 16.97 9.58
N ARG A 321 -27.37 16.40 8.54
CA ARG A 321 -27.62 15.01 8.10
C ARG A 321 -27.07 13.98 9.10
N LEU A 322 -26.08 14.37 9.90
CA LEU A 322 -25.47 13.51 10.91
C LEU A 322 -26.41 13.16 12.07
N VAL A 323 -27.46 13.97 12.29
CA VAL A 323 -28.47 13.72 13.34
C VAL A 323 -29.21 12.41 13.10
N LYS A 324 -29.67 12.18 11.86
CA LYS A 324 -30.42 10.96 11.51
C LYS A 324 -29.57 9.70 11.66
N SER A 325 -28.26 9.81 11.44
CA SER A 325 -27.31 8.72 11.62
C SER A 325 -26.89 8.50 13.08
N GLY A 326 -27.36 9.33 14.02
CA GLY A 326 -27.00 9.26 15.43
C GLY A 326 -25.56 9.70 15.74
N ILE A 327 -24.88 10.33 14.77
CA ILE A 327 -23.50 10.82 14.92
C ILE A 327 -23.47 12.15 15.67
N LEU A 328 -24.48 13.00 15.47
CA LEU A 328 -24.73 14.19 16.29
C LEU A 328 -26.07 14.01 17.04
N PRO A 329 -26.24 14.61 18.22
CA PRO A 329 -27.49 14.52 18.95
C PRO A 329 -28.63 15.24 18.20
N ASP A 330 -29.85 14.75 18.39
CA ASP A 330 -31.07 15.40 17.91
C ASP A 330 -31.44 16.62 18.77
N ASP A 331 -30.58 17.64 18.72
CA ASP A 331 -30.75 18.93 19.37
C ASP A 331 -30.70 20.05 18.33
N LYS A 332 -31.88 20.53 17.93
CA LYS A 332 -32.02 21.61 16.94
C LYS A 332 -31.23 22.87 17.33
N LYS A 333 -31.17 23.25 18.61
CA LYS A 333 -30.46 24.47 19.04
C LYS A 333 -28.95 24.30 18.86
N LEU A 334 -28.42 23.13 19.17
CA LEU A 334 -27.02 22.81 18.94
C LEU A 334 -26.68 22.85 17.45
N ILE A 335 -27.47 22.16 16.62
CA ILE A 335 -27.24 22.10 15.17
C ILE A 335 -27.31 23.50 14.55
N ASP A 336 -28.31 24.31 14.91
CA ASP A 336 -28.41 25.70 14.45
C ASP A 336 -27.18 26.51 14.88
N ARG A 337 -26.68 26.32 16.11
CA ARG A 337 -25.47 27.01 16.60
C ARG A 337 -24.22 26.62 15.79
N ILE A 338 -24.05 25.34 15.46
CA ILE A 338 -22.92 24.85 14.66
C ILE A 338 -23.01 25.38 13.23
N VAL A 339 -24.15 25.21 12.55
CA VAL A 339 -24.34 25.61 11.15
C VAL A 339 -24.15 27.13 10.97
N ASN A 340 -24.52 27.92 11.98
CA ASN A 340 -24.34 29.37 11.98
C ASN A 340 -22.93 29.84 12.39
N ALA A 341 -22.01 28.95 12.77
CA ALA A 341 -20.67 29.30 13.21
C ALA A 341 -19.87 30.11 12.17
N GLY A 342 -20.19 29.94 10.88
CA GLY A 342 -19.54 30.61 9.75
C GLY A 342 -20.37 31.67 9.03
N THR A 343 -21.50 32.09 9.59
CA THR A 343 -22.27 33.23 9.07
C THR A 343 -21.80 34.49 9.79
N PRO A 344 -21.34 35.55 9.12
CA PRO A 344 -21.05 36.81 9.79
C PRO A 344 -22.27 37.22 10.59
N ARG A 345 -22.10 37.53 11.89
CA ARG A 345 -23.17 38.20 12.65
C ARG A 345 -23.48 39.47 11.87
N GLY A 346 -24.64 39.51 11.22
CA GLY A 346 -25.06 40.66 10.43
C GLY A 346 -24.88 41.91 11.29
N THR A 347 -24.04 42.83 10.85
CA THR A 347 -23.99 44.18 11.39
C THR A 347 -25.42 44.70 11.36
N GLY A 348 -26.01 44.89 12.54
CA GLY A 348 -27.38 45.33 12.67
C GLY A 348 -27.57 46.56 11.80
N ARG A 349 -28.47 46.46 10.80
CA ARG A 349 -29.04 47.63 10.14
C ARG A 349 -29.71 48.44 11.25
N ARG A 350 -29.02 49.46 11.78
CA ARG A 350 -29.68 50.59 12.44
C ARG A 350 -30.60 51.17 11.37
N ARG A 351 -31.91 50.91 11.49
CA ARG A 351 -32.92 51.68 10.77
C ARG A 351 -32.79 53.11 11.30
N GLY A 352 -32.19 53.97 10.47
CA GLY A 352 -32.33 55.41 10.64
C GLY A 352 -33.81 55.74 10.56
N ARG A 353 -34.28 56.50 11.56
CA ARG A 353 -35.55 57.22 11.51
C ARG A 353 -35.42 58.30 10.45
N GLU A 354 -36.40 58.39 9.56
CA GLU A 354 -36.84 59.65 8.98
C GLU A 354 -38.11 60.10 9.69
#